data_AF-A0A7W9FJ99-F1
#
_entry.id   AF-A0A7W9FJ99-F1
#
_cell.length_a   1.000
_cell.length_b   1.000
_cell.length_c   1.000
_cell.angle_alpha   90.00
_cell.angle_beta   90.00
_cell.angle_gamma   90.00
#
_symmetry.space_group_name_H-M   'P 1'
#
loop_
_entity.id
_entity.type
_entity.pdbx_description
1 polymer ?
#
loop_
_entity_poly.entity_id
_entity_poly.type
_entity_poly.pdbx_seq_one_letter_code
_entity_poly.pdbx_strand_id
1 'polypeptide(L)' 'MSRRIILGEIRQQLIEEGALRPDGESDRILRTVIERGAGALSPTDRQHYDRAIMPVIDWVAFGSGSELPIAAE' A
#
# COMPACT_ATOMS: atom_id res chain seq x y z
N MET A 1 -12.03 11.23 10.54
CA MET A 1 -11.11 10.08 10.56
C MET A 1 -9.85 10.47 9.79
N SER A 2 -8.66 10.40 10.39
CA SER A 2 -7.43 10.90 9.75
C SER A 2 -6.96 9.92 8.66
N ARG A 3 -6.50 10.43 7.51
CA ARG A 3 -5.96 9.64 6.38
C ARG A 3 -4.90 8.59 6.80
N ARG A 4 -4.14 8.89 7.86
CA ARG A 4 -3.17 7.98 8.48
C ARG A 4 -3.78 6.73 9.11
N ILE A 5 -4.95 6.88 9.73
CA ILE A 5 -5.65 5.77 10.41
C ILE A 5 -6.13 4.78 9.35
N ILE A 6 -6.77 5.28 8.29
CA ILE A 6 -7.26 4.46 7.16
C ILE A 6 -6.10 3.71 6.48
N LEU A 7 -4.98 4.40 6.18
CA LEU A 7 -3.83 3.72 5.56
C LEU A 7 -3.17 2.69 6.48
N GLY A 8 -3.21 2.90 7.80
CA GLY A 8 -2.74 1.92 8.78
C GLY A 8 -3.60 0.66 8.82
N GLU A 9 -4.93 0.82 8.78
CA GLU A 9 -5.89 -0.29 8.69
C GLU A 9 -5.75 -1.05 7.37
N ILE A 10 -5.68 -0.35 6.24
CA ILE A 10 -5.45 -0.96 4.92
C ILE A 10 -4.13 -1.74 4.90
N ARG A 11 -3.05 -1.18 5.46
CA ARG A 11 -1.76 -1.90 5.55
C ARG A 11 -1.91 -3.23 6.30
N GLN A 12 -2.61 -3.26 7.43
CA GLN A 12 -2.80 -4.50 8.19
C GLN A 12 -3.62 -5.50 7.39
N GLN A 13 -4.71 -5.06 6.77
CA GLN A 13 -5.53 -5.92 5.92
C GLN A 13 -4.72 -6.52 4.76
N LEU A 14 -3.88 -5.72 4.09
CA LEU A 14 -3.02 -6.20 3.01
C LEU A 14 -2.01 -7.27 3.47
N ILE A 15 -1.52 -7.18 4.71
CA ILE A 15 -0.63 -8.19 5.29
C ILE A 15 -1.41 -9.47 5.63
N GLU A 16 -2.60 -9.33 6.22
CA GLU A 16 -3.47 -10.45 6.57
C GLU A 16 -3.94 -11.24 5.34
N GLU A 17 -4.24 -10.54 4.24
CA GLU A 17 -4.61 -11.13 2.95
C GLU A 17 -3.40 -11.67 2.16
N GLY A 18 -2.17 -11.44 2.64
CA GLY A 18 -0.93 -11.86 1.97
C GLY A 18 -0.57 -11.03 0.73
N ALA A 19 -1.31 -9.96 0.43
CA ALA A 19 -1.06 -9.03 -0.66
C ALA A 19 0.18 -8.15 -0.44
N LEU A 20 0.61 -7.98 0.82
CA LEU A 20 1.79 -7.22 1.21
C LEU A 20 2.66 -8.05 2.15
N ARG A 21 3.94 -8.23 1.79
CA ARG A 21 4.89 -8.88 2.69
C ARG A 21 5.32 -7.93 3.80
N PRO A 22 5.21 -8.31 5.09
CA PRO A 22 5.70 -7.50 6.19
C PRO A 22 7.21 -7.27 6.06
N ASP A 23 7.66 -6.04 6.34
CA ASP A 23 9.05 -5.58 6.20
C ASP A 23 9.66 -5.67 4.79
N GLY A 24 8.85 -6.03 3.78
CA GLY A 24 9.20 -5.95 2.37
C GLY A 24 9.29 -4.50 1.88
N GLU A 25 9.77 -4.31 0.66
CA GLU A 25 9.93 -2.98 0.05
C GLU A 25 8.61 -2.20 0.03
N SER A 26 7.53 -2.81 -0.47
CA SER A 26 6.21 -2.19 -0.51
C SER A 26 5.68 -1.80 0.88
N ASP A 27 5.97 -2.61 1.90
CA ASP A 27 5.60 -2.33 3.28
C ASP A 27 6.38 -1.13 3.85
N ARG A 28 7.69 -1.05 3.59
CA ARG A 28 8.53 0.08 4.02
C ARG A 28 8.11 1.38 3.37
N ILE A 29 7.78 1.34 2.08
CA ILE A 29 7.29 2.50 1.34
C ILE A 29 5.94 2.95 1.91
N LEU A 30 5.00 2.02 2.10
CA LEU A 30 3.69 2.32 2.66
C LEU A 30 3.78 2.89 4.09
N ARG A 31 4.64 2.31 4.95
CA ARG A 31 4.93 2.85 6.28
C ARG A 31 5.48 4.27 6.21
N THR A 32 6.40 4.54 5.29
CA THR A 32 6.92 5.89 5.08
C THR A 32 5.80 6.87 4.71
N VAL A 33 4.86 6.46 3.85
CA VAL A 33 3.69 7.29 3.49
C VAL A 33 2.76 7.51 4.69
N ILE A 34 2.51 6.50 5.51
CA ILE A 34 1.70 6.61 6.73
C ILE A 34 2.36 7.59 7.73
N GLU A 35 3.65 7.42 7.97
CA GLU A 35 4.39 8.17 8.99
C GLU A 35 4.75 9.59 8.55
N ARG A 36 5.10 9.81 7.28
CA ARG A 36 5.69 11.07 6.80
C ARG A 36 4.97 11.68 5.59
N GLY A 37 4.04 10.94 4.99
CA GLY A 37 3.34 11.35 3.77
C GLY A 37 4.13 11.03 2.49
N ALA A 38 3.42 10.97 1.36
CA ALA A 38 4.01 10.59 0.07
C ALA A 38 5.01 11.61 -0.50
N GLY A 39 5.11 12.80 0.09
CA GLY A 39 6.13 13.80 -0.26
C GLY A 39 7.51 13.48 0.33
N ALA A 40 7.61 12.54 1.27
CA ALA A 40 8.87 12.10 1.86
C ALA A 40 9.53 10.94 1.08
N LEU A 41 8.87 10.42 0.04
CA LEU A 41 9.39 9.35 -0.80
C LEU A 41 10.47 9.85 -1.75
N SER A 42 11.46 9.01 -2.04
CA SER A 42 12.37 9.24 -3.16
C SER A 42 11.58 9.16 -4.49
N PRO A 43 12.10 9.71 -5.61
CA PRO A 43 11.43 9.59 -6.91
C PRO A 43 11.14 8.14 -7.31
N THR A 44 12.06 7.21 -7.01
CA THR A 44 11.91 5.78 -7.29
C THR A 44 10.83 5.16 -6.41
N ASP A 45 10.87 5.39 -5.09
CA ASP A 45 9.85 4.88 -4.17
C ASP A 45 8.48 5.45 -4.49
N ARG A 46 8.44 6.71 -4.95
CA ARG A 46 7.19 7.37 -5.35
C ARG A 46 6.60 6.72 -6.60
N GLN A 47 7.43 6.39 -7.58
CA GLN A 47 7.00 5.66 -8.77
C GLN A 47 6.47 4.27 -8.40
N HIS A 48 7.15 3.56 -7.50
CA HIS A 48 6.70 2.25 -7.00
C HIS A 48 5.39 2.37 -6.21
N TYR A 49 5.29 3.39 -5.35
CA TYR A 49 4.07 3.67 -4.60
C TYR A 49 2.88 3.93 -5.51
N ASP A 50 3.04 4.81 -6.51
CA ASP A 50 1.96 5.19 -7.42
C ASP A 50 1.56 4.05 -8.38
N ARG A 51 2.51 3.19 -8.79
CA ARG A 51 2.25 2.11 -9.77
C ARG A 51 1.89 0.76 -9.18
N ALA A 52 2.44 0.41 -8.03
CA ALA A 52 2.29 -0.92 -7.44
C ALA A 52 1.45 -0.90 -6.17
N ILE A 53 1.65 0.09 -5.29
CA ILE A 53 1.02 0.09 -3.96
C ILE A 53 -0.38 0.74 -4.02
N MET A 54 -0.51 1.89 -4.67
CA MET A 54 -1.78 2.63 -4.78
C MET A 54 -2.92 1.81 -5.39
N PRO A 55 -2.73 1.05 -6.49
CA PRO A 55 -3.81 0.22 -7.04
C PRO A 55 -4.34 -0.81 -6.04
N VAL A 56 -3.47 -1.39 -5.23
CA VAL A 56 -3.85 -2.39 -4.22
C VAL A 56 -4.56 -1.71 -3.04
N ILE A 57 -4.11 -0.53 -2.62
CA ILE A 57 -4.81 0.29 -1.63
C ILE A 57 -6.21 0.67 -2.12
N ASP A 58 -6.34 1.12 -3.37
CA ASP A 58 -7.63 1.51 -3.94
C ASP A 58 -8.58 0.31 -4.04
N TRP A 59 -8.04 -0.87 -4.40
CA TRP A 59 -8.81 -2.11 -4.42
C TRP A 59 -9.37 -2.46 -3.03
N VAL A 60 -8.56 -2.37 -1.97
CA VAL A 60 -9.02 -2.61 -0.59
C VAL A 60 -9.98 -1.52 -0.10
N ALA A 61 -9.65 -0.26 -0.36
CA ALA A 61 -10.40 0.89 0.17
C ALA A 61 -11.78 1.06 -0.48
N PHE A 62 -11.90 0.73 -1.76
CA PHE A 62 -13.10 0.98 -2.56
C PHE A 62 -13.77 -0.29 -3.10
N GLY A 63 -13.19 -1.47 -2.87
CA GLY A 63 -13.82 -2.76 -3.11
C GLY A 63 -14.28 -2.95 -4.56
N SER A 64 -13.37 -3.31 -5.46
CA SER A 64 -13.77 -3.98 -6.70
C SER A 64 -13.67 -5.48 -6.47
N GLY A 65 -14.81 -6.16 -6.31
CA GLY A 65 -14.91 -7.61 -6.02
C GLY A 65 -14.43 -8.53 -7.14
N SER A 66 -13.20 -8.38 -7.62
CA SER A 66 -12.57 -9.26 -8.59
C SER A 66 -11.07 -9.30 -8.29
N GLU A 67 -10.54 -10.53 -8.18
CA GLU A 67 -9.13 -10.96 -8.06
C GLU A 67 -8.07 -9.89 -7.73
N LEU A 68 -7.35 -10.11 -6.61
CA LEU A 68 -6.12 -9.38 -6.28
C LEU A 68 -5.22 -9.32 -7.52
N PRO A 69 -4.77 -8.13 -7.98
CA PRO A 69 -3.93 -7.99 -9.18
C PRO A 69 -2.49 -8.51 -8.99
N ILE A 70 -2.23 -9.30 -7.95
CA ILE A 70 -0.89 -9.75 -7.61
C ILE A 70 -0.73 -11.20 -8.05
N ALA A 71 -0.25 -11.39 -9.28
CA ALA A 71 0.32 -12.65 -9.72
C ALA A 71 1.63 -12.41 -10.49
N ALA A 72 2.70 -12.96 -9.90
CA ALA A 72 3.99 -13.36 -10.48
C ALA A 72 4.99 -12.27 -10.91
N GLU A 73 5.95 -12.02 -10.02
CA GLU A 73 7.38 -12.02 -10.38
C GLU A 73 8.13 -13.01 -9.49
#